data_AF-B1ZEJ4-F1
#
_entry.id   AF-B1ZEJ4-F1
#
_cell.length_a   1.000
_cell.length_b   1.000
_cell.length_c   1.000
_cell.angle_alpha   90.00
_cell.angle_beta   90.00
_cell.angle_gamma   90.00
#
_symmetry.space_group_name_H-M   'P 1'
#
loop_
_entity.id
_entity.type
_entity.pdbx_description
1 polymer ?
#
loop_
_entity_poly.entity_id
_entity_poly.type
_entity_poly.pdbx_seq_one_letter_code
_entity_poly.pdbx_strand_id
1 'polypeptide(L)'
;MNRAMTLRVVLASLALFLVLGSAARADSCDGLTVRLIRGTGAALAGRSGSLVVFRAADADRMSLDCVAPRRLLFRSDLRQPPAAFFVLIGFAARTLTGAPAEAVETLARRLHQDSLLTGAPQLGEVGGAVLRCDPGDRPDGFGVGSLCRLAADRPARRRSHGRSSGLSRAAGPG
;
A
#
# COMPACT_ATOMS: atom_id res chain seq x y z
N MET A 1 20.34 -44.77 -13.06
CA MET A 1 20.12 -43.71 -12.06
C MET A 1 18.66 -43.28 -12.10
N ASN A 2 17.91 -43.63 -11.05
CA ASN A 2 16.45 -43.72 -11.07
C ASN A 2 15.76 -42.35 -11.14
N ARG A 3 14.95 -42.12 -12.19
CA ARG A 3 14.08 -40.94 -12.36
C ARG A 3 13.16 -40.67 -11.15
N ALA A 4 12.86 -41.69 -10.35
CA ALA A 4 12.10 -41.55 -9.11
C ALA A 4 12.87 -40.83 -7.98
N MET A 5 14.21 -40.94 -7.97
CA MET A 5 15.06 -40.32 -6.94
C MET A 5 15.29 -38.83 -7.24
N THR A 6 15.42 -38.45 -8.52
CA THR A 6 15.51 -37.05 -8.93
C THR A 6 14.20 -36.28 -8.71
N LEU A 7 13.04 -36.90 -8.93
CA LEU A 7 11.74 -36.26 -8.71
C LEU A 7 11.48 -35.94 -7.23
N ARG A 8 11.90 -36.84 -6.32
CA ARG A 8 11.78 -36.63 -4.86
C ARG A 8 12.66 -35.51 -4.34
N VAL A 9 13.87 -35.38 -4.88
CA VAL A 9 14.79 -34.28 -4.53
C VAL A 9 14.25 -32.93 -5.00
N VAL A 10 13.68 -32.86 -6.21
CA VAL A 10 13.07 -31.63 -6.73
C VAL A 10 11.85 -31.22 -5.89
N LEU A 11 10.95 -32.15 -5.56
CA LEU A 11 9.78 -31.87 -4.71
C LEU A 11 10.17 -31.40 -3.30
N ALA A 12 11.17 -32.04 -2.68
CA ALA A 12 11.65 -31.65 -1.35
C ALA A 12 12.27 -30.24 -1.37
N SER A 13 13.05 -29.91 -2.40
CA SER A 13 13.63 -28.58 -2.55
C SER A 13 12.57 -27.49 -2.79
N LEU A 14 11.54 -27.77 -3.62
CA LEU A 14 10.44 -26.83 -3.87
C LEU A 14 9.61 -26.56 -2.60
N ALA A 15 9.30 -27.60 -1.83
CA ALA A 15 8.60 -27.46 -0.55
C ALA A 15 9.41 -26.62 0.46
N LEU A 16 10.73 -26.83 0.53
CA LEU A 16 11.61 -26.04 1.38
C LEU A 16 11.64 -24.56 0.96
N PHE A 17 11.74 -24.26 -0.33
CA PHE A 17 11.72 -22.88 -0.84
C PHE A 17 10.39 -22.16 -0.54
N LEU A 18 9.26 -22.87 -0.58
CA LEU A 18 7.94 -22.31 -0.26
C LEU A 18 7.81 -21.95 1.23
N VAL A 19 8.39 -22.76 2.13
CA VAL A 19 8.35 -22.53 3.58
C VAL A 19 9.27 -21.38 4.00
N LEU A 20 10.45 -21.24 3.41
CA LEU A 20 11.36 -20.13 3.77
C LEU A 20 10.83 -18.76 3.29
N GLY A 21 10.12 -18.73 2.14
CA GLY A 21 9.54 -17.51 1.61
C GLY A 21 8.37 -16.94 2.44
N SER A 22 7.64 -17.77 3.17
CA SER A 22 6.51 -17.35 4.01
C SER A 22 6.96 -16.80 5.36
N ALA A 23 7.97 -17.42 6.00
CA ALA A 23 8.53 -16.97 7.26
C ALA A 23 9.12 -15.55 7.16
N ALA A 24 10.01 -15.33 6.19
CA ALA A 24 10.63 -14.01 5.99
C ALA A 24 9.61 -12.90 5.66
N ARG A 25 8.51 -13.24 5.00
CA ARG A 25 7.42 -12.29 4.73
C ARG A 25 6.61 -11.97 5.98
N ALA A 26 6.30 -12.97 6.79
CA ALA A 26 5.60 -12.78 8.06
C ALA A 26 6.41 -11.85 8.98
N ASP A 27 7.71 -12.12 9.17
CA ASP A 27 8.60 -11.30 10.00
C ASP A 27 8.61 -9.83 9.54
N SER A 28 8.65 -9.62 8.22
CA SER A 28 8.65 -8.28 7.64
C SER A 28 7.33 -7.53 7.84
N CYS A 29 6.19 -8.24 7.87
CA CYS A 29 4.89 -7.63 8.12
C CYS A 29 4.64 -7.39 9.60
N ASP A 30 5.13 -8.28 10.46
CA ASP A 30 5.01 -8.16 11.91
C ASP A 30 5.85 -6.98 12.40
N GLY A 31 7.07 -6.83 11.88
CA GLY A 31 7.90 -5.65 12.10
C GLY A 31 7.22 -4.35 11.63
N LEU A 32 6.51 -4.38 10.49
CA LEU A 32 5.74 -3.20 10.05
C LEU A 32 4.53 -2.94 10.94
N THR A 33 3.83 -3.98 11.39
CA THR A 33 2.68 -3.89 12.30
C THR A 33 3.08 -3.19 13.60
N VAL A 34 4.21 -3.60 14.21
CA VAL A 34 4.74 -2.96 15.42
C VAL A 34 5.13 -1.50 15.17
N ARG A 35 5.69 -1.18 14.00
CA ARG A 35 5.99 0.22 13.64
C ARG A 35 4.71 1.04 13.48
N LEU A 36 3.68 0.50 12.85
CA LEU A 36 2.40 1.18 12.67
C LEU A 36 1.74 1.47 14.02
N ILE A 37 1.65 0.49 14.92
CA ILE A 37 1.14 0.68 16.28
C ILE A 37 1.85 1.86 16.99
N ARG A 38 3.18 1.90 16.93
CA ARG A 38 3.97 2.99 17.55
C ARG A 38 3.80 4.33 16.84
N GLY A 39 3.72 4.33 15.52
CA GLY A 39 3.65 5.54 14.71
C GLY A 39 2.27 6.19 14.70
N THR A 40 1.20 5.41 14.88
CA THR A 40 -0.18 5.90 14.80
C THR A 40 -0.93 5.87 16.12
N GLY A 41 -0.41 5.17 17.14
CA GLY A 41 -1.14 4.92 18.38
C GLY A 41 -2.29 3.91 18.25
N ALA A 42 -2.47 3.30 17.07
CA ALA A 42 -3.49 2.27 16.87
C ALA A 42 -3.12 0.97 17.58
N ALA A 43 -4.12 0.21 18.03
CA ALA A 43 -3.93 -1.08 18.69
C ALA A 43 -4.24 -2.25 17.72
N LEU A 44 -3.58 -3.39 17.89
CA LEU A 44 -3.89 -4.60 17.12
C LEU A 44 -5.29 -5.13 17.49
N ALA A 45 -6.18 -5.24 16.50
CA ALA A 45 -7.51 -5.81 16.69
C ALA A 45 -7.55 -7.32 16.39
N GLY A 46 -6.71 -7.77 15.44
CA GLY A 46 -6.64 -9.17 15.03
C GLY A 46 -5.95 -9.34 13.68
N ARG A 47 -5.80 -10.60 13.27
CA ARG A 47 -5.19 -10.99 12.00
C ARG A 47 -6.04 -12.05 11.32
N SER A 48 -6.21 -11.93 10.00
CA SER A 48 -6.90 -12.91 9.17
C SER A 48 -6.16 -13.07 7.85
N GLY A 49 -5.45 -14.19 7.68
CA GLY A 49 -4.60 -14.42 6.51
C GLY A 49 -3.52 -13.34 6.38
N SER A 50 -3.46 -12.68 5.22
CA SER A 50 -2.54 -11.56 4.96
C SER A 50 -3.01 -10.22 5.52
N LEU A 51 -4.21 -10.14 6.11
CA LEU A 51 -4.79 -8.91 6.61
C LEU A 51 -4.52 -8.75 8.11
N VAL A 52 -3.95 -7.62 8.50
CA VAL A 52 -3.85 -7.17 9.90
C VAL A 52 -4.87 -6.06 10.11
N VAL A 53 -5.69 -6.16 11.15
CA VAL A 53 -6.72 -5.17 11.48
C VAL A 53 -6.32 -4.44 12.75
N PHE A 54 -6.48 -3.12 12.75
CA PHE A 54 -6.17 -2.25 13.87
C PHE A 54 -7.44 -1.57 14.39
N ARG A 55 -7.48 -1.31 15.70
CA ARG A 55 -8.39 -0.34 16.32
C ARG A 55 -7.66 0.99 16.38
N ALA A 56 -8.19 2.00 15.70
CA ALA A 56 -7.73 3.37 15.80
C ALA A 56 -8.88 4.22 16.35
N ALA A 57 -8.58 5.20 17.21
CA ALA A 57 -9.61 6.06 17.77
C ALA A 57 -10.31 6.91 16.69
N ASP A 58 -9.57 7.22 15.63
CA ASP A 58 -9.98 8.19 14.61
C ASP A 58 -10.48 7.55 13.30
N ALA A 59 -10.66 6.22 13.27
CA ALA A 59 -11.20 5.51 12.12
C ALA A 59 -11.99 4.26 12.55
N ASP A 60 -13.16 4.05 11.94
CA ASP A 60 -14.00 2.86 12.19
C ASP A 60 -13.28 1.57 11.81
N ARG A 61 -12.42 1.62 10.79
CA ARG A 61 -11.52 0.52 10.47
C ARG A 61 -10.20 1.02 9.89
N MET A 62 -9.11 0.49 10.43
CA MET A 62 -7.79 0.56 9.83
C MET A 62 -7.27 -0.86 9.58
N SER A 63 -6.75 -1.13 8.39
CA SER A 63 -6.16 -2.44 8.09
C SER A 63 -4.94 -2.36 7.18
N LEU A 64 -4.03 -3.32 7.35
CA LEU A 64 -2.83 -3.53 6.54
C LEU A 64 -2.97 -4.85 5.78
N ASP A 65 -2.91 -4.78 4.46
CA ASP A 65 -2.67 -5.94 3.60
C ASP A 65 -1.17 -6.18 3.48
N CYS A 66 -0.70 -7.31 4.02
CA CYS A 66 0.69 -7.74 3.99
C CYS A 66 1.16 -8.21 2.60
N VAL A 67 0.25 -8.46 1.65
CA VAL A 67 0.63 -8.85 0.28
C VAL A 67 1.33 -7.70 -0.40
N ALA A 68 2.46 -7.96 -1.08
CA ALA A 68 3.16 -6.93 -1.83
C ALA A 68 2.34 -6.50 -3.06
N PRO A 69 2.10 -5.19 -3.30
CA PRO A 69 2.60 -4.06 -2.52
C PRO A 69 1.77 -3.88 -1.26
N ARG A 70 2.44 -3.61 -0.12
CA ARG A 70 1.73 -3.43 1.15
C ARG A 70 0.80 -2.22 1.05
N ARG A 71 -0.44 -2.40 1.48
CA ARG A 71 -1.50 -1.39 1.38
C ARG A 71 -2.18 -1.22 2.72
N LEU A 72 -2.42 0.02 3.09
CA LEU A 72 -3.25 0.39 4.20
C LEU A 72 -4.62 0.84 3.70
N LEU A 73 -5.65 0.52 4.46
CA LEU A 73 -7.02 0.92 4.22
C LEU A 73 -7.58 1.59 5.47
N PHE A 74 -8.22 2.73 5.28
CA PHE A 74 -8.85 3.54 6.31
C PHE A 74 -10.31 3.74 5.92
N ARG A 75 -11.21 3.35 6.81
CA ARG A 75 -12.65 3.50 6.65
C ARG A 75 -13.21 4.39 7.75
N SER A 76 -14.11 5.26 7.35
CA SER A 76 -15.03 5.98 8.22
C SER A 76 -16.45 5.71 7.75
N ASP A 77 -17.38 5.41 8.65
CA ASP A 77 -18.81 5.31 8.38
C ASP A 77 -19.45 6.71 8.25
N LEU A 78 -18.72 7.77 8.61
CA LEU A 78 -19.09 9.14 8.30
C LEU A 78 -18.71 9.50 6.86
N ARG A 79 -19.66 10.11 6.14
CA ARG A 79 -19.43 10.70 4.81
C ARG A 79 -18.39 11.83 4.84
N GLN A 80 -18.28 12.54 5.95
CA GLN A 80 -17.24 13.53 6.21
C GLN A 80 -16.56 13.14 7.53
N PRO A 81 -15.39 12.48 7.48
CA PRO A 81 -14.66 12.07 8.67
C PRO A 81 -14.12 13.28 9.45
N PRO A 82 -13.89 13.15 10.76
CA PRO A 82 -13.25 14.20 11.55
C PRO A 82 -11.81 14.45 11.07
N ALA A 83 -11.27 15.61 11.41
CA ALA A 83 -9.89 16.01 11.09
C ALA A 83 -8.85 14.94 11.46
N ALA A 84 -9.02 14.29 12.62
CA ALA A 84 -8.10 13.29 13.13
C ALA A 84 -7.99 12.03 12.24
N PHE A 85 -9.03 11.72 11.45
CA PHE A 85 -8.97 10.64 10.45
C PHE A 85 -7.85 10.87 9.43
N PHE A 86 -7.69 12.12 8.96
CA PHE A 86 -6.67 12.47 7.98
C PHE A 86 -5.27 12.55 8.59
N VAL A 87 -5.18 12.99 9.86
CA VAL A 87 -3.94 12.99 10.64
C VAL A 87 -3.41 11.56 10.80
N LEU A 88 -4.30 10.61 11.14
CA LEU A 88 -4.00 9.18 11.23
C LEU A 88 -3.41 8.63 9.91
N ILE A 89 -3.99 8.99 8.76
CA ILE A 89 -3.46 8.61 7.44
C ILE A 89 -2.03 9.15 7.27
N GLY A 90 -1.78 10.40 7.68
CA GLY A 90 -0.45 11.02 7.63
C GLY A 90 0.59 10.26 8.45
N PHE A 91 0.28 9.90 9.70
CA PHE A 91 1.18 9.12 10.55
C PHE A 91 1.46 7.73 9.98
N ALA A 92 0.43 7.09 9.42
CA ALA A 92 0.57 5.79 8.83
C ALA A 92 1.43 5.82 7.56
N ALA A 93 1.30 6.88 6.74
CA ALA A 93 2.14 7.09 5.56
C ALA A 93 3.61 7.34 5.91
N ARG A 94 3.88 8.18 6.92
CA ARG A 94 5.25 8.34 7.44
C ARG A 94 5.87 7.00 7.83
N THR A 95 5.08 6.14 8.46
CA THR A 95 5.54 4.82 8.89
C THR A 95 5.73 3.83 7.75
N LEU A 96 4.86 3.89 6.73
CA LEU A 96 4.89 2.98 5.58
C LEU A 96 5.95 3.35 4.54
N THR A 97 6.09 4.64 4.24
CA THR A 97 6.86 5.14 3.10
C THR A 97 7.95 6.14 3.48
N GLY A 98 7.90 6.72 4.68
CA GLY A 98 8.75 7.83 5.09
C GLY A 98 8.24 9.21 4.65
N ALA A 99 7.07 9.28 3.98
CA ALA A 99 6.49 10.55 3.54
C ALA A 99 6.21 11.50 4.73
N PRO A 100 6.33 12.83 4.54
CA PRO A 100 6.01 13.79 5.58
C PRO A 100 4.51 13.75 5.92
N ALA A 101 4.19 13.45 7.20
CA ALA A 101 2.81 13.20 7.63
C ALA A 101 1.84 14.34 7.32
N GLU A 102 2.25 15.59 7.56
CA GLU A 102 1.42 16.78 7.32
C GLU A 102 1.10 16.98 5.82
N ALA A 103 2.05 16.67 4.94
CA ALA A 103 1.81 16.75 3.50
C ALA A 103 0.83 15.67 3.03
N VAL A 104 0.95 14.45 3.58
CA VAL A 104 0.01 13.36 3.28
C VAL A 104 -1.37 13.65 3.86
N GLU A 105 -1.46 14.21 5.07
CA GLU A 105 -2.73 14.66 5.65
C GLU A 105 -3.41 15.69 4.74
N THR A 106 -2.67 16.71 4.32
CA THR A 106 -3.17 17.75 3.41
C THR A 106 -3.66 17.14 2.09
N LEU A 107 -2.88 16.22 1.52
CA LEU A 107 -3.27 15.47 0.33
C LEU A 107 -4.57 14.68 0.57
N ALA A 108 -4.68 13.97 1.69
CA ALA A 108 -5.84 13.15 2.04
C ALA A 108 -7.12 13.99 2.14
N ARG A 109 -7.04 15.14 2.81
CA ARG A 109 -8.16 16.09 2.93
C ARG A 109 -8.62 16.58 1.56
N ARG A 110 -7.66 17.00 0.72
CA ARG A 110 -7.96 17.50 -0.62
C ARG A 110 -8.59 16.43 -1.50
N LEU A 111 -8.01 15.24 -1.56
CA LEU A 111 -8.55 14.14 -2.36
C LEU A 111 -9.95 13.72 -1.90
N HIS A 112 -10.22 13.74 -0.59
CA HIS A 112 -11.56 13.47 -0.06
C HIS A 112 -12.56 14.55 -0.44
N GLN A 113 -12.20 15.83 -0.32
CA GLN A 113 -13.06 16.94 -0.76
C GLN A 113 -13.36 16.85 -2.27
N ASP A 114 -12.33 16.63 -3.08
CA ASP A 114 -12.44 16.46 -4.53
C ASP A 114 -13.32 15.25 -4.87
N SER A 115 -13.26 14.15 -4.10
CA SER A 115 -14.10 12.96 -4.33
C SER A 115 -15.56 13.21 -3.99
N LEU A 116 -15.85 13.97 -2.94
CA LEU A 116 -17.21 14.37 -2.59
C LEU A 116 -17.83 15.29 -3.64
N LEU A 117 -17.03 16.20 -4.23
CA LEU A 117 -17.49 17.14 -5.26
C LEU A 117 -17.78 16.43 -6.59
N THR A 118 -16.90 15.52 -6.99
CA THR A 118 -16.99 14.83 -8.29
C THR A 118 -17.86 13.58 -8.25
N GLY A 119 -18.14 13.03 -7.06
CA GLY A 119 -18.73 11.70 -6.90
C GLY A 119 -17.82 10.59 -7.42
N ALA A 120 -16.56 10.88 -7.72
CA ALA A 120 -15.61 9.95 -8.30
C ALA A 120 -14.38 9.79 -7.39
N PRO A 121 -13.75 8.60 -7.37
CA PRO A 121 -12.52 8.38 -6.64
C PRO A 121 -11.37 9.27 -7.11
N GLN A 122 -10.61 9.80 -6.16
CA GLN A 122 -9.49 10.69 -6.41
C GLN A 122 -8.17 10.03 -6.01
N LEU A 123 -7.12 10.26 -6.80
CA LEU A 123 -5.79 9.68 -6.62
C LEU A 123 -4.76 10.80 -6.57
N GLY A 124 -3.80 10.69 -5.66
CA GLY A 124 -2.64 11.57 -5.61
C GLY A 124 -1.44 10.91 -4.98
N GLU A 125 -0.30 11.58 -5.06
CA GLU A 125 0.96 11.08 -4.52
C GLU A 125 1.73 12.21 -3.84
N VAL A 126 2.39 11.90 -2.73
CA VAL A 126 3.39 12.78 -2.11
C VAL A 126 4.44 11.97 -1.36
N GLY A 127 5.73 12.27 -1.59
CA GLY A 127 6.83 11.63 -0.86
C GLY A 127 6.86 10.10 -0.96
N GLY A 128 6.48 9.54 -2.11
CA GLY A 128 6.40 8.08 -2.32
C GLY A 128 5.21 7.42 -1.62
N ALA A 129 4.25 8.18 -1.09
CA ALA A 129 2.94 7.68 -0.66
C ALA A 129 1.91 7.92 -1.76
N VAL A 130 1.33 6.84 -2.29
CA VAL A 130 0.20 6.88 -3.21
C VAL A 130 -1.08 6.75 -2.41
N LEU A 131 -1.97 7.75 -2.50
CA LEU A 131 -3.21 7.81 -1.76
C LEU A 131 -4.39 7.91 -2.71
N ARG A 132 -5.40 7.05 -2.50
CA ARG A 132 -6.68 7.10 -3.19
C ARG A 132 -7.79 7.29 -2.17
N CYS A 133 -8.70 8.24 -2.38
CA CYS A 133 -9.90 8.38 -1.57
C CYS A 133 -11.16 8.23 -2.44
N ASP A 134 -12.05 7.34 -2.02
CA ASP A 134 -13.32 7.04 -2.68
C ASP A 134 -14.48 7.74 -1.90
N PRO A 135 -15.52 8.25 -2.59
CA PRO A 135 -16.65 8.96 -1.97
C PRO A 135 -17.67 8.04 -1.26
N GLY A 136 -17.40 6.73 -1.19
CA GLY A 136 -18.25 5.73 -0.52
C GLY A 136 -17.51 4.39 -0.32
N ASP A 137 -17.89 3.61 0.70
CA ASP A 137 -17.26 2.33 1.09
C ASP A 137 -18.21 1.11 1.01
N ARG A 138 -19.05 1.02 -0.02
CA ARG A 138 -19.79 -0.22 -0.31
C ARG A 138 -19.66 -0.68 -1.76
N PRO A 139 -19.70 -2.00 -2.00
CA PRO A 139 -19.67 -2.60 -3.34
C PRO A 139 -20.91 -2.28 -4.18
N ASP A 140 -21.98 -1.75 -3.58
CA ASP A 140 -23.22 -1.34 -4.25
C ASP A 140 -23.22 0.12 -4.74
N GLY A 141 -22.19 0.91 -4.42
CA GLY A 141 -22.05 2.30 -4.88
C GLY A 141 -22.86 3.33 -4.11
N PHE A 142 -23.58 2.96 -3.03
CA PHE A 142 -24.48 3.87 -2.29
C PHE A 142 -24.20 3.94 -0.78
N GLY A 143 -22.96 3.70 -0.36
CA GLY A 143 -22.57 3.76 1.05
C GLY A 143 -22.34 5.19 1.56
N VAL A 144 -23.05 5.59 2.61
CA VAL A 144 -22.68 6.72 3.49
C VAL A 144 -21.40 6.37 4.23
N GLY A 145 -20.26 6.85 3.75
CA GLY A 145 -18.96 6.58 4.35
C GLY A 145 -17.81 7.10 3.51
N SER A 146 -16.60 7.04 4.05
CA SER A 146 -15.37 7.46 3.38
C SER A 146 -14.34 6.36 3.43
N LEU A 147 -13.67 6.13 2.30
CA LEU A 147 -12.62 5.14 2.17
C LEU A 147 -11.37 5.81 1.63
N CYS A 148 -10.24 5.64 2.32
CA CYS A 148 -8.94 6.00 1.77
C CYS A 148 -7.99 4.80 1.78
N ARG A 149 -7.27 4.61 0.68
CA ARG A 149 -6.30 3.54 0.46
C ARG A 149 -4.93 4.14 0.24
N LEU A 150 -3.97 3.70 1.04
CA LEU A 150 -2.60 4.17 1.04
C LEU A 150 -1.66 3.04 0.63
N ALA A 151 -0.75 3.31 -0.29
CA ALA A 151 0.30 2.39 -0.69
C ALA A 151 1.64 3.12 -0.73
N ALA A 152 2.73 2.36 -0.57
CA ALA A 152 4.02 2.85 -1.04
C ALA A 152 3.98 2.91 -2.57
N ASP A 153 4.43 4.04 -3.14
CA ASP A 153 4.77 4.06 -4.54
C ASP A 153 5.80 2.96 -4.77
N ARG A 154 5.57 2.12 -5.78
CA ARG A 154 6.62 1.20 -6.16
C ARG A 154 7.65 2.08 -6.83
N PRO A 155 8.95 2.07 -6.43
CA PRO A 155 9.96 2.58 -7.33
C PRO A 155 9.74 1.81 -8.63
N ALA A 156 9.24 2.51 -9.65
CA ALA A 156 9.12 1.98 -10.97
C ALA A 156 10.49 1.34 -11.21
N ARG A 157 10.53 0.01 -11.42
CA ARG A 157 11.74 -0.67 -11.88
C ARG A 157 12.33 0.27 -12.89
N ARG A 158 13.47 0.87 -12.54
CA ARG A 158 14.20 1.84 -13.35
C ARG A 158 14.17 1.23 -14.74
N ARG A 159 13.32 1.76 -15.64
CA ARG A 159 13.15 1.21 -16.98
C ARG A 159 14.49 1.46 -17.64
N SER A 160 15.39 0.50 -17.53
CA SER A 160 16.59 0.37 -18.33
C SER A 160 16.18 -0.10 -19.72
N HIS A 161 15.33 0.68 -20.39
CA HIS A 161 14.88 0.55 -21.79
C HIS A 161 14.48 1.97 -22.21
N GLY A 162 15.17 2.70 -23.06
CA GLY A 162 16.45 2.52 -23.71
C GLY A 162 16.93 3.92 -24.09
N ARG A 163 18.24 4.12 -24.14
CA ARG A 163 18.84 5.27 -24.81
C ARG A 163 18.37 5.25 -26.27
N SER A 164 17.40 6.08 -26.63
CA SER A 164 17.32 6.62 -27.98
C SER A 164 18.20 7.86 -28.06
N SER A 165 19.50 7.67 -27.83
CA SER A 165 20.50 8.56 -28.42
C SER A 165 20.59 8.18 -29.89
N GLY A 166 19.73 8.79 -30.70
CA GLY A 166 19.89 8.83 -32.14
C GLY A 166 21.20 9.53 -32.46
N LEU A 167 22.27 8.76 -32.62
CA LEU A 167 23.46 9.21 -33.33
C LEU A 167 23.10 9.27 -34.81
N SER A 168 22.68 10.44 -35.28
CA SER A 168 22.86 10.82 -36.67
C SER A 168 24.17 11.60 -36.77
N ARG A 169 25.22 10.88 -37.13
CA ARG A 169 26.49 11.31 -37.72
C ARG A 169 27.04 10.07 -38.40
N ALA A 170 27.56 10.05 -39.62
CA ALA A 170 27.68 10.98 -40.73
C ALA A 170 28.22 10.09 -41.86
N ALA A 171 27.79 10.29 -43.10
CA ALA A 171 28.52 9.80 -44.26
C ALA A 171 28.65 10.99 -45.21
N GLY A 172 29.82 11.61 -45.22
CA GLY A 172 30.29 12.42 -46.36
C GLY A 172 31.06 11.51 -47.33
N PRO A 173 31.92 12.11 -48.16
CA PRO A 173 31.61 12.88 -49.34
C PRO A 173 31.93 12.07 -50.62
N GLY A 174 31.34 12.49 -51.75
CA GLY A 174 31.61 11.94 -53.08
C GLY A 174 30.72 12.59 -54.12
#